data_AF-A0A8T0NVA3-F1
#
_entry.id   AF-A0A8T0NVA3-F1
#
_cell.length_a   1.000
_cell.length_b   1.000
_cell.length_c   1.000
_cell.angle_alpha   90.00
_cell.angle_beta   90.00
_cell.angle_gamma   90.00
#
_symmetry.space_group_name_H-M   'P 1'
#
loop_
_entity.id
_entity.type
_entity.pdbx_description
1 polymer ?
#
loop_
_entity_poly.entity_id
_entity_poly.type
_entity_poly.pdbx_seq_one_letter_code
_entity_poly.pdbx_strand_id
1 'polypeptide(L)'
;MRAAICDMVTVARYLNLTMVIPELDKQSFWADPSDFGDIFDVNHFIDSLRYEVKIVKELPQKFIEKVPLSMQPISWSSEKYYLRQILPLVRKHKVVRFSKTDSRLANNGLPLKLQKLRCYVNYNALRFTPSIEALGNKMISILRRTGSFIVLHLRYEMDMLAFSGCTHGCSDEETEELTRMRNAYPWWKEKEIDSEKKRLEGLCPLTPRETTLVLKALGFPRDTRIYIASGEIYGGEKRLAVLKTEFPNVVRKEMLLSDDELRPFQKHSTQMATLDYLVSVASDVFIPSNDGNMAKVVEGHRRSEYTVSFLAFNCLFLPDVPSSSSIIATWLI
;
A
#
# COMPACT_ATOMS: atom_id res chain seq x y z
N MET A 1 1.60 4.63 0.59
CA MET A 1 2.39 5.16 -0.54
C MET A 1 1.55 5.57 -1.76
N ARG A 2 1.10 4.64 -2.63
CA ARG A 2 0.44 4.98 -3.91
C ARG A 2 -0.71 6.01 -3.81
N ALA A 3 -1.62 5.83 -2.84
CA ALA A 3 -2.75 6.73 -2.61
C ALA A 3 -2.36 8.21 -2.44
N ALA A 4 -1.35 8.47 -1.61
CA ALA A 4 -0.86 9.81 -1.33
C ALA A 4 -0.25 10.46 -2.58
N ILE A 5 0.49 9.69 -3.40
CA ILE A 5 1.03 10.18 -4.67
C ILE A 5 -0.11 10.54 -5.63
N CYS A 6 -1.15 9.70 -5.72
CA CYS A 6 -2.33 9.95 -6.54
C CYS A 6 -3.04 11.24 -6.14
N ASP A 7 -3.22 11.46 -4.83
CA ASP A 7 -3.81 12.68 -4.29
C ASP A 7 -2.98 13.91 -4.67
N MET A 8 -1.66 13.87 -4.47
CA MET A 8 -0.80 15.03 -4.73
C MET A 8 -0.66 15.35 -6.22
N VAL A 9 -0.60 14.34 -7.10
CA VAL A 9 -0.67 14.56 -8.56
C VAL A 9 -1.99 15.23 -8.93
N THR A 10 -3.09 14.79 -8.34
CA THR A 10 -4.43 15.36 -8.61
C THR A 10 -4.56 16.79 -8.11
N VAL A 11 -4.01 17.10 -6.92
CA VAL A 11 -3.94 18.46 -6.39
C VAL A 11 -3.08 19.36 -7.27
N ALA A 12 -1.90 18.89 -7.67
CA ALA A 12 -1.02 19.63 -8.57
C ALA A 12 -1.69 19.93 -9.92
N ARG A 13 -2.37 18.93 -10.50
CA ARG A 13 -3.19 19.08 -11.71
C ARG A 13 -4.27 20.14 -11.55
N TYR A 14 -5.04 20.06 -10.46
CA TYR A 14 -6.19 20.91 -10.22
C TYR A 14 -5.80 22.37 -9.99
N LEU A 15 -4.67 22.59 -9.30
CA LEU A 15 -4.14 23.93 -9.02
C LEU A 15 -3.21 24.46 -10.11
N ASN A 16 -2.94 23.67 -11.15
CA ASN A 16 -1.97 23.98 -12.21
C ASN A 16 -0.57 24.30 -11.66
N LEU A 17 -0.07 23.45 -10.77
CA LEU A 17 1.24 23.57 -10.12
C LEU A 17 2.24 22.59 -10.73
N THR A 18 3.52 22.89 -10.58
CA THR A 18 4.58 21.91 -10.89
C THR A 18 4.87 21.08 -9.65
N MET A 19 5.00 19.78 -9.83
CA MET A 19 5.28 18.83 -8.75
C MET A 19 6.74 18.36 -8.85
N VAL A 20 7.44 18.26 -7.72
CA VAL A 20 8.72 17.54 -7.65
C VAL A 20 8.43 16.07 -7.33
N ILE A 21 9.26 15.15 -7.83
CA ILE A 21 9.17 13.72 -7.48
C ILE A 21 9.02 13.56 -5.95
N PRO A 22 8.06 12.75 -5.47
CA PRO A 22 7.81 12.62 -4.05
C PRO A 22 8.99 11.99 -3.30
N GLU A 23 9.21 12.42 -2.07
CA GLU A 23 10.10 11.75 -1.11
C GLU A 23 9.30 10.67 -0.37
N LEU A 24 9.89 9.49 -0.21
CA LEU A 24 9.27 8.41 0.54
C LEU A 24 9.68 8.46 2.01
N ASP A 25 8.80 7.94 2.87
CA ASP A 25 8.99 7.94 4.31
C ASP A 25 9.99 6.87 4.76
N LYS A 26 11.09 7.32 5.36
CA LYS A 26 12.14 6.46 5.91
C LYS A 26 12.07 6.32 7.44
N GLN A 27 11.12 7.00 8.10
CA GLN A 27 11.01 7.06 9.57
C GLN A 27 9.84 6.26 10.14
N SER A 28 9.06 5.61 9.29
CA SER A 28 7.94 4.76 9.72
C SER A 28 8.40 3.46 10.41
N PHE A 29 7.46 2.67 10.92
CA PHE A 29 7.72 1.36 11.55
C PHE A 29 8.64 0.46 10.70
N TRP A 30 8.47 0.49 9.38
CA TRP A 30 9.24 -0.33 8.44
C TRP A 30 10.63 0.19 8.16
N ALA A 31 10.91 1.46 8.51
CA ALA A 31 12.19 2.16 8.35
C ALA A 31 12.87 1.90 6.98
N ASP A 32 12.08 1.81 5.91
CA ASP A 32 12.56 1.43 4.59
C ASP A 32 13.42 2.57 4.00
N PRO A 33 14.68 2.30 3.59
CA PRO A 33 15.56 3.33 3.07
C PRO A 33 15.28 3.71 1.60
N SER A 34 14.37 3.01 0.92
CA SER A 34 14.09 3.17 -0.52
C SER A 34 13.63 4.58 -0.87
N ASP A 35 14.17 5.09 -1.97
CA ASP A 35 13.69 6.30 -2.63
C ASP A 35 12.65 5.98 -3.71
N PHE A 36 11.97 7.00 -4.23
CA PHE A 36 10.93 6.82 -5.25
C PHE A 36 11.44 6.03 -6.46
N GLY A 37 12.67 6.32 -6.90
CA GLY A 37 13.29 5.66 -8.05
C GLY A 37 13.75 4.23 -7.82
N ASP A 38 13.83 3.77 -6.56
CA ASP A 38 14.12 2.36 -6.26
C ASP A 38 12.88 1.48 -6.46
N ILE A 39 11.69 2.08 -6.30
CA ILE A 39 10.41 1.37 -6.36
C ILE A 39 9.68 1.60 -7.70
N PHE A 40 9.65 2.84 -8.19
CA PHE A 40 8.91 3.23 -9.39
C PHE A 40 9.82 3.72 -10.50
N ASP A 41 9.44 3.44 -11.74
CA ASP A 41 10.13 4.00 -12.91
C ASP A 41 9.84 5.51 -13.01
N VAL A 42 10.83 6.32 -12.63
CA VAL A 42 10.75 7.79 -12.61
C VAL A 42 10.47 8.37 -14.00
N ASN A 43 11.10 7.83 -15.05
CA ASN A 43 10.95 8.38 -16.39
C ASN A 43 9.55 8.06 -16.93
N HIS A 44 9.08 6.81 -16.76
CA HIS A 44 7.71 6.44 -17.11
C HIS A 44 6.69 7.28 -16.34
N PHE A 45 6.89 7.51 -15.04
CA PHE A 45 6.00 8.35 -14.23
C PHE A 45 5.90 9.79 -14.76
N ILE A 46 7.02 10.42 -15.10
CA ILE A 46 7.04 11.79 -15.67
C ILE A 46 6.39 11.80 -17.06
N ASP A 47 6.78 10.87 -17.93
CA ASP A 47 6.37 10.86 -19.34
C ASP A 47 4.89 10.51 -19.49
N SER A 48 4.37 9.59 -18.68
CA SER A 48 2.95 9.18 -18.70
C SER A 48 2.01 10.30 -18.24
N LEU A 49 2.50 11.26 -17.43
CA LEU A 49 1.71 12.35 -16.85
C LEU A 49 1.98 13.72 -17.50
N ARG A 50 2.86 13.80 -18.51
CA ARG A 50 3.33 15.07 -19.12
C ARG A 50 2.24 16.02 -19.62
N TYR A 51 1.08 15.50 -20.02
CA TYR A 51 -0.06 16.30 -20.50
C TYR A 51 -1.06 16.67 -19.38
N GLU A 52 -0.91 16.08 -18.20
CA GLU A 52 -1.77 16.34 -17.04
C GLU A 52 -1.05 17.26 -16.05
N VAL A 53 0.15 16.90 -15.60
CA VAL A 53 0.91 17.66 -14.61
C VAL A 53 2.37 17.77 -15.01
N LYS A 54 2.98 18.95 -14.80
CA LYS A 54 4.42 19.11 -14.96
C LYS A 54 5.11 18.53 -13.73
N ILE A 55 5.92 17.50 -13.94
CA ILE A 55 6.72 16.86 -12.89
C ILE A 55 8.21 17.08 -13.18
N VAL A 56 8.98 17.46 -12.16
CA VAL A 56 10.43 17.60 -12.22
C VAL A 56 11.11 16.67 -11.22
N LYS A 57 12.32 16.20 -11.55
CA LYS A 57 13.08 15.28 -10.69
C LYS A 57 13.54 15.95 -9.39
N GLU A 58 13.96 17.21 -9.50
CA GLU A 58 14.53 17.97 -8.39
C GLU A 58 13.99 19.41 -8.38
N LEU A 59 14.12 20.08 -7.24
CA LEU A 59 13.74 21.48 -7.09
C LEU A 59 14.61 22.36 -8.00
N PRO A 60 14.03 23.17 -8.91
CA PRO A 60 14.81 24.03 -9.80
C PRO A 60 15.73 24.99 -9.05
N GLN A 61 16.93 25.25 -9.59
CA GLN A 61 18.00 26.03 -8.94
C GLN A 61 17.53 27.39 -8.38
N LYS A 62 16.64 28.08 -9.09
CA LYS A 62 16.02 29.36 -8.67
C LYS A 62 15.21 29.31 -7.37
N PHE A 63 14.97 28.12 -6.84
CA PHE A 63 14.19 27.88 -5.62
C PHE A 63 15.00 27.23 -4.50
N ILE A 64 16.26 26.83 -4.73
CA ILE A 64 17.09 26.13 -3.73
C ILE A 64 17.32 26.99 -2.48
N GLU A 65 17.53 28.30 -2.65
CA GLU A 65 17.76 29.23 -1.54
C GLU A 65 16.47 29.68 -0.84
N LYS A 66 15.29 29.29 -1.34
CA LYS A 66 14.02 29.67 -0.71
C LYS A 66 13.68 28.73 0.43
N VAL A 67 13.37 29.30 1.59
CA VAL A 67 12.83 28.53 2.72
C VAL A 67 11.43 28.03 2.34
N PRO A 68 11.22 26.71 2.21
CA PRO A 68 9.92 26.16 1.86
C PRO A 68 8.96 26.25 3.04
N LEU A 69 7.68 26.46 2.75
CA LEU A 69 6.63 26.26 3.75
C LEU A 69 6.39 24.76 3.91
N SER A 70 6.77 24.19 5.05
CA SER A 70 6.43 22.81 5.40
C SER A 70 5.08 22.75 6.11
N MET A 71 4.14 21.93 5.63
CA MET A 71 2.83 21.77 6.28
C MET A 71 2.21 20.39 6.05
N GLN A 72 1.19 20.04 6.84
CA GLN A 72 0.37 18.85 6.66
C GLN A 72 -1.03 19.29 6.21
N PRO A 73 -1.50 18.91 5.01
CA PRO A 73 -2.87 19.20 4.59
C PRO A 73 -3.88 18.56 5.54
N ILE A 74 -5.07 19.14 5.65
CA ILE A 74 -6.16 18.55 6.43
C ILE A 74 -6.62 17.26 5.73
N SER A 75 -6.78 16.17 6.49
CA SER A 75 -7.27 14.89 5.96
C SER A 75 -8.65 15.04 5.30
N TRP A 76 -8.88 14.30 4.22
CA TRP A 76 -10.18 14.26 3.53
C TRP A 76 -10.69 15.61 3.04
N SER A 77 -9.78 16.49 2.65
CA SER A 77 -10.13 17.83 2.19
C SER A 77 -10.73 17.83 0.78
N SER A 78 -11.71 18.69 0.54
CA SER A 78 -12.26 18.92 -0.80
C SER A 78 -11.29 19.67 -1.70
N GLU A 79 -11.52 19.62 -3.01
CA GLU A 79 -10.83 20.45 -4.00
C GLU A 79 -10.94 21.96 -3.69
N LYS A 80 -12.05 22.40 -3.06
CA LYS A 80 -12.23 23.80 -2.64
C LYS A 80 -11.27 24.23 -1.54
N TYR A 81 -10.91 23.33 -0.61
CA TYR A 81 -9.88 23.61 0.41
C TYR A 81 -8.55 23.93 -0.26
N TYR A 82 -8.14 23.10 -1.23
CA TYR A 82 -6.90 23.32 -1.97
C TYR A 82 -6.92 24.64 -2.76
N LEU A 83 -8.03 24.95 -3.43
CA LEU A 83 -8.15 26.19 -4.19
C LEU A 83 -8.14 27.44 -3.30
N ARG A 84 -8.86 27.42 -2.17
CA ARG A 84 -9.09 28.61 -1.33
C ARG A 84 -8.03 28.82 -0.26
N GLN A 85 -7.42 27.75 0.26
CA GLN A 85 -6.46 27.83 1.36
C GLN A 85 -5.04 27.50 0.92
N ILE A 86 -4.85 26.46 0.11
CA ILE A 86 -3.50 26.01 -0.26
C ILE A 86 -2.89 26.86 -1.38
N LEU A 87 -3.65 27.15 -2.45
CA LEU A 87 -3.13 27.93 -3.58
C LEU A 87 -2.61 29.33 -3.17
N PRO A 88 -3.26 30.10 -2.27
CA PRO A 88 -2.69 31.34 -1.75
C PRO A 88 -1.35 31.15 -1.03
N LEU A 89 -1.17 30.05 -0.27
CA LEU A 89 0.08 29.75 0.42
C LEU A 89 1.21 29.43 -0.57
N VAL A 90 0.91 28.66 -1.62
CA VAL A 90 1.87 28.37 -2.70
C VAL A 90 2.27 29.66 -3.41
N ARG A 91 1.32 30.55 -3.72
CA ARG A 91 1.61 31.84 -4.36
C ARG A 91 2.50 32.74 -3.50
N LYS A 92 2.31 32.71 -2.17
CA LYS A 92 3.10 33.48 -1.19
C LYS A 92 4.52 32.94 -1.03
N HIS A 93 4.66 31.64 -0.77
CA HIS A 93 5.96 31.04 -0.42
C HIS A 93 6.74 30.53 -1.63
N LYS A 94 6.09 30.37 -2.79
CA LYS A 94 6.62 29.79 -4.04
C LYS A 94 7.01 28.32 -3.97
N VAL A 95 7.34 27.80 -2.80
CA VAL A 95 7.67 26.40 -2.56
C VAL A 95 6.93 25.94 -1.31
N VAL A 96 6.11 24.91 -1.45
CA VAL A 96 5.41 24.27 -0.32
C VAL A 96 5.75 22.79 -0.29
N ARG A 97 6.25 22.33 0.85
CA ARG A 97 6.51 20.90 1.13
C ARG A 97 5.34 20.36 1.96
N PHE A 98 4.50 19.54 1.34
CA PHE A 98 3.49 18.80 2.08
C PHE A 98 4.13 17.58 2.71
N SER A 99 3.92 17.38 4.01
CA SER A 99 4.26 16.16 4.73
C SER A 99 2.99 15.39 5.08
N LYS A 100 3.12 14.08 5.33
CA LYS A 100 2.03 13.17 5.69
C LYS A 100 0.89 13.23 4.69
N THR A 101 1.17 13.03 3.40
CA THR A 101 0.17 13.26 2.33
C THR A 101 -0.85 12.11 2.16
N ASP A 102 -0.93 11.20 3.12
CA ASP A 102 -1.92 10.12 3.14
C ASP A 102 -3.35 10.64 3.37
N SER A 103 -4.27 10.19 2.50
CA SER A 103 -5.72 10.46 2.56
C SER A 103 -6.06 11.95 2.75
N ARG A 104 -5.44 12.82 1.94
CA ARG A 104 -5.60 14.28 2.05
C ARG A 104 -6.64 14.85 1.09
N LEU A 105 -6.95 14.14 0.02
CA LEU A 105 -8.02 14.51 -0.89
C LEU A 105 -9.26 13.66 -0.63
N ALA A 106 -10.42 14.30 -0.53
CA ALA A 106 -11.69 13.62 -0.33
C ALA A 106 -11.97 12.62 -1.45
N ASN A 107 -12.45 11.43 -1.08
CA ASN A 107 -12.87 10.41 -2.06
C ASN A 107 -14.17 10.78 -2.77
N ASN A 108 -15.08 11.48 -2.09
CA ASN A 108 -16.38 11.87 -2.62
C ASN A 108 -16.40 13.33 -3.08
N GLY A 109 -17.24 13.64 -4.06
CA GLY A 109 -17.45 15.01 -4.55
C GLY A 109 -16.41 15.54 -5.54
N LEU A 110 -15.34 14.79 -5.83
CA LEU A 110 -14.38 15.18 -6.86
C LEU A 110 -14.97 15.05 -8.27
N PRO A 111 -14.68 15.99 -9.19
CA PRO A 111 -15.00 15.85 -10.60
C PRO A 111 -14.48 14.54 -11.20
N LEU A 112 -15.28 13.92 -12.07
CA LEU A 112 -14.96 12.63 -12.69
C LEU A 112 -13.58 12.61 -13.38
N LYS A 113 -13.17 13.73 -13.99
CA LYS A 113 -11.85 13.85 -14.62
C LYS A 113 -10.70 13.70 -13.62
N LEU A 114 -10.83 14.26 -12.41
CA LEU A 114 -9.83 14.13 -11.35
C LEU A 114 -9.80 12.71 -10.78
N GLN A 115 -10.96 12.05 -10.67
CA GLN A 115 -11.00 10.64 -10.27
C GLN A 115 -10.33 9.72 -11.29
N LYS A 116 -10.60 9.93 -12.60
CA LYS A 116 -9.91 9.21 -13.67
C LYS A 116 -8.39 9.43 -13.62
N LEU A 117 -7.95 10.64 -13.30
CA LEU A 117 -6.53 10.92 -13.11
C LEU A 117 -5.96 10.14 -11.92
N ARG A 118 -6.62 10.10 -10.75
CA ARG A 118 -6.17 9.29 -9.60
C ARG A 118 -6.00 7.82 -9.99
N CYS A 119 -6.96 7.25 -10.71
CA CYS A 119 -6.87 5.88 -11.23
C CYS A 119 -5.68 5.68 -12.16
N TYR A 120 -5.53 6.58 -13.14
CA TYR A 120 -4.46 6.50 -14.12
C TYR A 120 -3.09 6.61 -13.43
N VAL A 121 -2.95 7.51 -12.47
CA VAL A 121 -1.73 7.61 -11.66
C VAL A 121 -1.48 6.30 -10.90
N ASN A 122 -2.51 5.76 -10.24
CA ASN A 122 -2.38 4.59 -9.39
C ASN A 122 -2.03 3.32 -10.15
N TYR A 123 -2.63 3.07 -11.31
CA TYR A 123 -2.52 1.77 -12.00
C TYR A 123 -1.70 1.82 -13.28
N ASN A 124 -1.43 3.01 -13.83
CA ASN A 124 -0.65 3.16 -15.06
C ASN A 124 0.66 3.94 -14.85
N ALA A 125 0.59 5.15 -14.27
CA ALA A 125 1.78 6.00 -14.13
C ALA A 125 2.76 5.47 -13.07
N LEU A 126 2.25 4.90 -11.97
CA LEU A 126 3.06 4.28 -10.91
C LEU A 126 3.43 2.84 -11.27
N ARG A 127 4.23 2.71 -12.32
CA ARG A 127 4.85 1.47 -12.75
C ARG A 127 6.09 1.18 -11.91
N PHE A 128 6.30 -0.08 -11.53
CA PHE A 128 7.50 -0.44 -10.77
C PHE A 128 8.75 -0.41 -11.63
N THR A 129 9.92 -0.40 -11.00
CA THR A 129 11.20 -0.48 -11.73
C THR A 129 11.31 -1.78 -12.54
N PRO A 130 12.07 -1.78 -13.66
CA PRO A 130 12.24 -2.99 -14.47
C PRO A 130 12.79 -4.19 -13.70
N SER A 131 13.63 -3.98 -12.69
CA SER A 131 14.17 -5.05 -11.84
C SER A 131 13.08 -5.72 -10.99
N ILE A 132 12.21 -4.92 -10.37
CA ILE A 132 11.05 -5.42 -9.61
C ILE A 132 10.09 -6.17 -10.53
N GLU A 133 9.75 -5.60 -11.69
CA GLU A 133 8.85 -6.25 -12.65
C GLU A 133 9.43 -7.56 -13.18
N ALA A 134 10.72 -7.61 -13.51
CA ALA A 134 11.37 -8.83 -13.99
C ALA A 134 11.32 -9.95 -12.92
N LEU A 135 11.63 -9.63 -11.67
CA LEU A 135 11.59 -10.61 -10.58
C LEU A 135 10.16 -11.05 -10.25
N GLY A 136 9.20 -10.11 -10.20
CA GLY A 136 7.79 -10.44 -10.02
C GLY A 136 7.24 -11.33 -11.14
N ASN A 137 7.56 -11.03 -12.40
CA ASN A 137 7.19 -11.86 -13.55
C ASN A 137 7.82 -13.26 -13.49
N LYS A 138 9.06 -13.39 -12.99
CA LYS A 138 9.67 -14.69 -12.73
C LYS A 138 8.86 -15.48 -11.68
N MET A 139 8.48 -14.87 -10.56
CA MET A 139 7.67 -15.53 -9.53
C MET A 139 6.31 -15.98 -10.09
N ILE A 140 5.63 -15.12 -10.85
CA ILE A 140 4.36 -15.44 -11.51
C ILE A 140 4.55 -16.64 -12.47
N SER A 141 5.61 -16.62 -13.28
CA SER A 141 5.94 -17.73 -14.19
C SER A 141 6.13 -19.04 -13.44
N ILE A 142 6.87 -19.04 -12.33
CA ILE A 142 7.08 -20.24 -11.49
C ILE A 142 5.75 -20.75 -10.93
N LEU A 143 4.90 -19.86 -10.40
CA LEU A 143 3.60 -20.24 -9.85
C LEU A 143 2.65 -20.80 -10.91
N ARG A 144 2.66 -20.24 -12.13
CA ARG A 144 1.83 -20.69 -13.25
C ARG A 144 2.24 -22.02 -13.85
N ARG A 145 3.48 -22.49 -13.65
CA ARG A 145 3.94 -23.81 -14.16
C ARG A 145 3.13 -24.97 -13.60
N THR A 146 2.58 -24.84 -12.39
CA THR A 146 1.75 -25.85 -11.74
C THR A 146 0.25 -25.64 -11.98
N GLY A 147 -0.12 -24.73 -12.90
CA GLY A 147 -1.51 -24.40 -13.22
C GLY A 147 -2.00 -23.13 -12.52
N SER A 148 -3.30 -23.11 -12.20
CA SER A 148 -3.91 -22.01 -11.46
C SER A 148 -3.39 -21.93 -10.03
N PHE A 149 -3.29 -20.70 -9.51
CA PHE A 149 -2.87 -20.46 -8.14
C PHE A 149 -3.70 -19.32 -7.53
N ILE A 150 -3.88 -19.40 -6.22
CA ILE A 150 -4.52 -18.34 -5.45
C ILE A 150 -3.48 -17.62 -4.61
N VAL A 151 -3.75 -16.36 -4.33
CA VAL A 151 -2.94 -15.56 -3.40
C VAL A 151 -3.75 -15.33 -2.14
N LEU A 152 -3.16 -15.72 -1.02
CA LEU A 152 -3.64 -15.40 0.31
C LEU A 152 -2.82 -14.25 0.86
N HIS A 153 -3.41 -13.06 0.93
CA HIS A 153 -2.79 -11.91 1.59
C HIS A 153 -3.08 -11.98 3.10
N LEU A 154 -2.17 -12.63 3.82
CA LEU A 154 -2.31 -12.97 5.23
C LEU A 154 -1.67 -11.89 6.10
N ARG A 155 -2.47 -10.91 6.52
CA ARG A 155 -2.01 -9.78 7.33
C ARG A 155 -2.01 -10.09 8.84
N TYR A 156 -1.32 -11.17 9.22
CA TYR A 156 -1.16 -11.63 10.60
C TYR A 156 0.26 -11.38 11.14
N GLU A 157 0.83 -10.22 10.83
CA GLU A 157 2.14 -9.78 11.30
C GLU A 157 2.02 -8.98 12.60
N MET A 158 3.09 -9.00 13.39
CA MET A 158 3.14 -8.41 14.73
C MET A 158 2.74 -6.93 14.75
N ASP A 159 3.16 -6.16 13.76
CA ASP A 159 2.85 -4.73 13.65
C ASP A 159 1.36 -4.48 13.38
N MET A 160 0.71 -5.32 12.56
CA MET A 160 -0.72 -5.25 12.31
C MET A 160 -1.52 -5.59 13.57
N LEU A 161 -1.14 -6.66 14.27
CA LEU A 161 -1.83 -7.08 15.49
C LEU A 161 -1.67 -6.05 16.61
N ALA A 162 -0.46 -5.51 16.80
CA ALA A 162 -0.20 -4.46 17.77
C ALA A 162 -0.97 -3.17 17.44
N PHE A 163 -0.94 -2.72 16.17
CA PHE A 163 -1.64 -1.51 15.74
C PHE A 163 -3.16 -1.64 15.87
N SER A 164 -3.72 -2.76 15.42
CA SER A 164 -5.18 -2.99 15.47
C SER A 164 -5.68 -3.29 16.88
N GLY A 165 -4.82 -3.80 17.76
CA GLY A 165 -5.20 -4.30 19.08
C GLY A 165 -5.93 -5.64 19.03
N CYS A 166 -5.91 -6.34 17.90
CA CYS A 166 -6.60 -7.61 17.72
C CYS A 166 -5.74 -8.76 18.25
N THR A 167 -6.13 -9.32 19.39
CA THR A 167 -5.37 -10.35 20.11
C THR A 167 -6.09 -11.70 20.13
N HIS A 168 -7.11 -11.88 19.30
CA HIS A 168 -7.86 -13.13 19.24
C HIS A 168 -6.96 -14.31 18.86
N GLY A 169 -6.92 -15.31 19.74
CA GLY A 169 -6.08 -16.49 19.59
C GLY A 169 -4.63 -16.29 20.07
N CYS A 170 -4.25 -15.10 20.55
CA CYS A 170 -2.97 -14.88 21.23
C CYS A 170 -3.02 -15.42 22.68
N SER A 171 -1.86 -15.77 23.25
CA SER A 171 -1.72 -15.99 24.68
C SER A 171 -1.69 -14.67 25.46
N ASP A 172 -1.73 -14.75 26.79
CA ASP A 172 -1.61 -13.56 27.65
C ASP A 172 -0.24 -12.88 27.45
N GLU A 173 0.84 -13.66 27.30
CA GLU A 173 2.17 -13.14 27.04
C GLU A 173 2.28 -12.46 25.67
N GLU A 174 1.73 -13.09 24.62
CA GLU A 174 1.67 -12.50 23.27
C GLU A 174 0.84 -11.20 23.28
N THR A 175 -0.26 -11.17 24.03
CA THR A 175 -1.11 -9.98 24.21
C THR A 175 -0.36 -8.84 24.90
N GLU A 176 0.42 -9.13 25.93
CA GLU A 176 1.23 -8.14 26.64
C GLU A 176 2.35 -7.60 25.72
N GLU A 177 3.01 -8.46 24.95
CA GLU A 177 4.04 -8.07 23.98
C GLU A 177 3.48 -7.09 22.94
N LEU A 178 2.35 -7.43 22.31
CA LEU A 178 1.69 -6.59 21.32
C LEU A 178 1.24 -5.24 21.92
N THR A 179 0.77 -5.26 23.17
CA THR A 179 0.38 -4.05 23.91
C THR A 179 1.59 -3.15 24.19
N ARG A 180 2.71 -3.73 24.63
CA ARG A 180 3.96 -3.01 24.87
C ARG A 180 4.48 -2.36 23.59
N MET A 181 4.46 -3.10 22.48
CA MET A 181 4.81 -2.58 21.16
C MET A 181 3.91 -1.41 20.77
N ARG A 182 2.59 -1.55 20.91
CA ARG A 182 1.64 -0.47 20.59
C ARG A 182 1.96 0.81 21.36
N ASN A 183 2.29 0.69 22.65
CA ASN A 183 2.63 1.83 23.49
C ASN A 183 4.00 2.45 23.17
N ALA A 184 4.95 1.67 22.67
CA ALA A 184 6.30 2.14 22.32
C ALA A 184 6.33 3.12 21.14
N TYR A 185 5.33 3.13 20.26
CA TYR A 185 5.28 3.99 19.07
C TYR A 185 4.41 5.24 19.27
N PRO A 186 4.96 6.46 19.49
CA PRO A 186 4.19 7.63 19.89
C PRO A 186 3.15 8.11 18.87
N TRP A 187 3.36 7.83 17.59
CA TRP A 187 2.47 8.27 16.50
C TRP A 187 1.23 7.41 16.32
N TRP A 188 1.14 6.23 16.95
CA TRP A 188 -0.10 5.45 16.98
C TRP A 188 -1.03 6.04 18.04
N LYS A 189 -2.08 6.74 17.59
CA LYS A 189 -2.94 7.54 18.47
C LYS A 189 -3.81 6.70 19.41
N GLU A 190 -4.35 5.59 18.92
CA GLU A 190 -5.17 4.67 19.71
C GLU A 190 -4.27 3.72 20.49
N LYS A 191 -4.35 3.79 21.83
CA LYS A 191 -3.56 2.94 22.75
C LYS A 191 -4.43 1.95 23.51
N GLU A 192 -5.60 2.38 23.95
CA GLU A 192 -6.60 1.52 24.58
C GLU A 192 -7.58 1.04 23.53
N ILE A 193 -7.61 -0.26 23.27
CA ILE A 193 -8.44 -0.87 22.22
C ILE A 193 -9.14 -2.10 22.79
N ASP A 194 -10.46 -2.11 22.65
CA ASP A 194 -11.29 -3.30 22.90
C ASP A 194 -11.18 -4.25 21.69
N SER A 195 -10.37 -5.30 21.86
CA SER A 195 -10.10 -6.31 20.83
C SER A 195 -11.38 -7.04 20.39
N GLU A 196 -12.24 -7.42 21.34
CA GLU A 196 -13.46 -8.18 21.04
C GLU A 196 -14.46 -7.32 20.28
N LYS A 197 -14.63 -6.06 20.68
CA LYS A 197 -15.48 -5.12 19.95
C LYS A 197 -14.98 -4.89 18.51
N LYS A 198 -13.69 -4.60 18.30
CA LYS A 198 -13.14 -4.42 16.95
C LYS A 198 -13.32 -5.67 16.08
N ARG A 199 -13.21 -6.85 16.68
CA ARG A 199 -13.43 -8.11 15.99
C ARG A 199 -14.88 -8.30 15.56
N LEU A 200 -15.85 -7.99 16.44
CA LEU A 200 -17.28 -8.03 16.12
C LEU A 200 -17.65 -7.04 15.00
N GLU A 201 -16.94 -5.91 14.91
CA GLU A 201 -17.09 -4.93 13.83
C GLU A 201 -16.42 -5.35 12.52
N GLY A 202 -15.70 -6.49 12.50
CA GLY A 202 -15.00 -6.99 11.32
C GLY A 202 -13.70 -6.23 10.99
N LEU A 203 -13.14 -5.51 11.96
CA LEU A 203 -11.93 -4.69 11.79
C LEU A 203 -10.63 -5.42 12.14
N CYS A 204 -10.72 -6.70 12.52
CA CYS A 204 -9.57 -7.53 12.84
C CYS A 204 -9.16 -8.44 11.67
N PRO A 205 -7.85 -8.67 11.47
CA PRO A 205 -7.39 -9.65 10.51
C PRO A 205 -7.85 -11.06 10.93
N LEU A 206 -8.21 -11.88 9.96
CA LEU A 206 -8.45 -13.31 10.20
C LEU A 206 -7.16 -14.00 10.65
N THR A 207 -7.29 -14.90 11.61
CA THR A 207 -6.16 -15.76 12.01
C THR A 207 -5.81 -16.75 10.88
N PRO A 208 -4.60 -17.34 10.86
CA PRO A 208 -4.27 -18.38 9.88
C PRO A 208 -5.23 -19.58 9.96
N ARG A 209 -5.74 -19.91 11.15
CA ARG A 209 -6.73 -20.97 11.35
C ARG A 209 -8.09 -20.61 10.74
N GLU A 210 -8.60 -19.40 10.99
CA GLU A 210 -9.84 -18.91 10.38
C GLU A 210 -9.74 -18.86 8.87
N THR A 211 -8.63 -18.35 8.36
CA THR A 211 -8.36 -18.31 6.93
C THR A 211 -8.40 -19.71 6.32
N THR A 212 -7.86 -20.72 7.00
CA THR A 212 -7.94 -22.13 6.57
C THR A 212 -9.40 -22.60 6.48
N LEU A 213 -10.23 -22.26 7.47
CA LEU A 213 -11.66 -22.60 7.47
C LEU A 213 -12.40 -21.91 6.32
N VAL A 214 -12.11 -20.63 6.05
CA VAL A 214 -12.68 -19.88 4.93
C VAL A 214 -12.33 -20.54 3.60
N LEU A 215 -11.05 -20.89 3.39
CA LEU A 215 -10.62 -21.57 2.16
C LEU A 215 -11.35 -22.91 1.94
N LYS A 216 -11.52 -23.70 3.00
CA LYS A 216 -12.30 -24.96 2.94
C LYS A 216 -13.78 -24.71 2.63
N ALA A 217 -14.38 -23.71 3.28
CA ALA A 217 -15.78 -23.35 3.07
C ALA A 217 -16.05 -22.83 1.64
N LEU A 218 -15.09 -22.15 1.02
CA LEU A 218 -15.14 -21.72 -0.38
C LEU A 218 -14.94 -22.89 -1.38
N GLY A 219 -14.65 -24.10 -0.90
CA GLY A 219 -14.53 -25.29 -1.74
C GLY A 219 -13.18 -25.44 -2.44
N PHE A 220 -12.13 -24.75 -1.98
CA PHE A 220 -10.79 -24.96 -2.52
C PHE A 220 -10.29 -26.38 -2.21
N PRO A 221 -9.84 -27.16 -3.22
CA PRO A 221 -9.35 -28.51 -2.99
C PRO A 221 -7.99 -28.49 -2.28
N ARG A 222 -7.66 -29.61 -1.62
CA ARG A 222 -6.42 -29.76 -0.82
C ARG A 222 -5.15 -29.49 -1.62
N ASP A 223 -5.12 -29.85 -2.90
CA ASP A 223 -3.98 -29.66 -3.79
C ASP A 223 -3.86 -28.23 -4.36
N THR A 224 -4.74 -27.30 -3.97
CA THR A 224 -4.67 -25.89 -4.39
C THR A 224 -3.29 -25.30 -4.13
N ARG A 225 -2.69 -24.70 -5.16
CA ARG A 225 -1.46 -23.92 -5.06
C ARG A 225 -1.76 -22.57 -4.42
N ILE A 226 -1.24 -22.34 -3.20
CA ILE A 226 -1.48 -21.11 -2.44
C ILE A 226 -0.17 -20.35 -2.29
N TYR A 227 -0.12 -19.12 -2.78
CA TYR A 227 0.96 -18.18 -2.48
C TYR A 227 0.56 -17.29 -1.30
N ILE A 228 1.36 -17.28 -0.23
CA ILE A 228 1.15 -16.37 0.91
C ILE A 228 1.88 -15.05 0.64
N ALA A 229 1.10 -14.00 0.45
CA ALA A 229 1.57 -12.61 0.37
C ALA A 229 1.54 -11.99 1.76
N SER A 230 2.67 -12.02 2.46
CA SER A 230 2.80 -11.46 3.81
C SER A 230 4.24 -11.12 4.17
N GLY A 231 4.42 -10.29 5.20
CA GLY A 231 5.66 -10.24 5.97
C GLY A 231 5.82 -11.48 6.86
N GLU A 232 6.58 -11.34 7.94
CA GLU A 232 6.72 -12.39 8.94
C GLU A 232 5.41 -12.59 9.72
N ILE A 233 4.84 -13.80 9.61
CA ILE A 233 3.63 -14.18 10.34
C ILE A 233 3.97 -14.32 11.82
N TYR A 234 3.24 -13.60 12.68
CA TYR A 234 3.42 -13.66 14.11
C TYR A 234 3.12 -15.07 14.63
N GLY A 235 4.02 -15.62 15.46
CA GLY A 235 4.01 -17.03 15.88
C GLY A 235 4.47 -18.04 14.81
N GLY A 236 4.89 -17.58 13.63
CA GLY A 236 5.61 -18.33 12.62
C GLY A 236 4.96 -19.64 12.17
N GLU A 237 5.79 -20.67 12.01
CA GLU A 237 5.38 -22.00 11.52
C GLU A 237 4.31 -22.66 12.39
N LYS A 238 4.33 -22.43 13.71
CA LYS A 238 3.30 -22.95 14.64
C LYS A 238 1.90 -22.46 14.24
N ARG A 239 1.77 -21.18 13.87
CA ARG A 239 0.49 -20.59 13.45
C ARG A 239 0.10 -21.00 12.04
N LEU A 240 1.06 -21.26 11.16
CA LEU A 240 0.82 -21.73 9.79
C LEU A 240 0.56 -23.25 9.69
N ALA A 241 0.83 -24.02 10.74
CA ALA A 241 0.75 -25.48 10.72
C ALA A 241 -0.63 -26.01 10.26
N VAL A 242 -1.72 -25.40 10.74
CA VAL A 242 -3.09 -25.80 10.34
C VAL A 242 -3.31 -25.56 8.84
N LEU A 243 -2.90 -24.41 8.34
CA LEU A 243 -3.02 -24.05 6.92
C LEU A 243 -2.21 -25.02 6.04
N LYS A 244 -0.95 -25.29 6.40
CA LYS A 244 -0.06 -26.19 5.65
C LYS A 244 -0.50 -27.66 5.70
N THR A 245 -1.15 -28.07 6.77
CA THR A 245 -1.70 -29.44 6.91
C THR A 245 -2.90 -29.66 5.99
N GLU A 246 -3.77 -28.65 5.87
CA GLU A 246 -4.96 -28.67 5.02
C GLU A 246 -4.63 -28.38 3.55
N PHE A 247 -3.63 -27.54 3.29
CA PHE A 247 -3.16 -27.15 1.96
C PHE A 247 -1.63 -27.35 1.87
N PRO A 248 -1.14 -28.54 1.49
CA PRO A 248 0.29 -28.84 1.42
C PRO A 248 1.06 -28.01 0.37
N ASN A 249 0.37 -27.48 -0.65
CA ASN A 249 0.98 -26.73 -1.74
C ASN A 249 1.09 -25.21 -1.45
N VAL A 250 1.26 -24.85 -0.18
CA VAL A 250 1.49 -23.47 0.28
C VAL A 250 2.95 -23.07 0.03
N VAL A 251 3.16 -21.89 -0.58
CA VAL A 251 4.48 -21.32 -0.86
C VAL A 251 4.56 -19.85 -0.50
N ARG A 252 5.80 -19.38 -0.29
CA ARG A 252 6.15 -17.98 -0.05
C ARG A 252 7.24 -17.54 -1.02
N LYS A 253 7.49 -16.24 -1.15
CA LYS A 253 8.56 -15.69 -1.99
C LYS A 253 9.94 -16.32 -1.73
N GLU A 254 10.25 -16.59 -0.47
CA GLU A 254 11.50 -17.24 -0.03
C GLU A 254 11.64 -18.69 -0.51
N MET A 255 10.53 -19.33 -0.91
CA MET A 255 10.54 -20.69 -1.48
C MET A 255 10.57 -20.69 -3.02
N LEU A 256 10.34 -19.54 -3.65
CA LEU A 256 10.28 -19.40 -5.11
C LEU A 256 11.57 -18.83 -5.71
N LEU A 257 12.33 -18.08 -4.91
CA LEU A 257 13.51 -17.34 -5.34
C LEU A 257 14.72 -17.77 -4.53
N SER A 258 15.92 -17.68 -5.11
CA SER A 258 17.15 -17.94 -4.36
C SER A 258 17.52 -16.76 -3.47
N ASP A 259 18.39 -17.01 -2.48
CA ASP A 259 18.91 -15.96 -1.60
C ASP A 259 19.64 -14.85 -2.37
N ASP A 260 20.36 -15.19 -3.45
CA ASP A 260 21.05 -14.21 -4.31
C ASP A 260 20.05 -13.29 -5.04
N GLU A 261 18.90 -13.83 -5.44
CA GLU A 261 17.86 -13.04 -6.12
C GLU A 261 17.11 -12.13 -5.14
N LEU A 262 16.94 -12.57 -3.89
CA LEU A 262 16.28 -11.79 -2.85
C LEU A 262 17.22 -10.78 -2.17
N ARG A 263 18.53 -11.02 -2.15
CA ARG A 263 19.52 -10.17 -1.47
C ARG A 263 19.37 -8.67 -1.75
N PRO A 264 19.14 -8.21 -2.99
CA PRO A 264 18.95 -6.78 -3.28
C PRO A 264 17.71 -6.17 -2.61
N PHE A 265 16.71 -7.00 -2.27
CA PHE A 265 15.40 -6.58 -1.78
C PHE A 265 15.22 -6.79 -0.26
N GLN A 266 16.04 -7.64 0.38
CA GLN A 266 15.86 -8.05 1.79
C GLN A 266 15.82 -6.90 2.81
N LYS A 267 16.50 -5.77 2.53
CA LYS A 267 16.50 -4.57 3.39
C LYS A 267 15.45 -3.53 2.99
N HIS A 268 14.66 -3.81 1.96
CA HIS A 268 13.69 -2.92 1.34
C HIS A 268 12.30 -3.56 1.41
N SER A 269 11.67 -3.46 2.59
CA SER A 269 10.37 -4.09 2.87
C SER A 269 9.27 -3.66 1.90
N THR A 270 9.31 -2.43 1.41
CA THR A 270 8.42 -1.90 0.38
C THR A 270 8.62 -2.64 -0.93
N GLN A 271 9.87 -2.83 -1.37
CA GLN A 271 10.14 -3.57 -2.60
C GLN A 271 9.72 -5.04 -2.47
N MET A 272 9.93 -5.68 -1.32
CA MET A 272 9.39 -7.02 -1.04
C MET A 272 7.85 -7.06 -1.13
N ALA A 273 7.17 -6.06 -0.60
CA ALA A 273 5.71 -5.93 -0.72
C ALA A 273 5.27 -5.66 -2.18
N THR A 274 6.10 -5.03 -3.02
CA THR A 274 5.80 -4.86 -4.45
C THR A 274 5.82 -6.18 -5.22
N LEU A 275 6.69 -7.13 -4.85
CA LEU A 275 6.67 -8.48 -5.41
C LEU A 275 5.38 -9.22 -5.04
N ASP A 276 5.00 -9.15 -3.76
CA ASP A 276 3.73 -9.70 -3.28
C ASP A 276 2.54 -9.07 -4.03
N TYR A 277 2.63 -7.78 -4.36
CA TYR A 277 1.58 -7.07 -5.11
C TYR A 277 1.46 -7.57 -6.54
N LEU A 278 2.57 -7.72 -7.26
CA LEU A 278 2.57 -8.23 -8.63
C LEU A 278 1.97 -9.64 -8.70
N VAL A 279 2.38 -10.53 -7.80
CA VAL A 279 1.83 -11.89 -7.72
C VAL A 279 0.35 -11.87 -7.36
N SER A 280 -0.07 -10.99 -6.44
CA SER A 280 -1.47 -10.81 -6.05
C SER A 280 -2.35 -10.38 -7.23
N VAL A 281 -1.91 -9.41 -8.02
CA VAL A 281 -2.64 -8.94 -9.20
C VAL A 281 -2.75 -10.04 -10.27
N ALA A 282 -1.70 -10.84 -10.48
CA ALA A 282 -1.66 -11.89 -11.50
C ALA A 282 -2.35 -13.22 -11.10
N SER A 283 -2.76 -13.37 -9.85
CA SER A 283 -3.40 -14.59 -9.32
C SER A 283 -4.77 -14.86 -9.92
N ASP A 284 -5.25 -16.10 -9.85
CA ASP A 284 -6.63 -16.42 -10.28
C ASP A 284 -7.64 -15.92 -9.26
N VAL A 285 -7.36 -16.15 -7.98
CA VAL A 285 -8.16 -15.65 -6.85
C VAL A 285 -7.25 -14.96 -5.85
N PHE A 286 -7.63 -13.75 -5.45
CA PHE A 286 -6.98 -12.99 -4.39
C PHE A 286 -7.88 -12.96 -3.15
N ILE A 287 -7.35 -13.42 -2.01
CA ILE A 287 -8.08 -13.52 -0.75
C ILE A 287 -7.32 -12.72 0.32
N PRO A 288 -7.80 -11.54 0.73
CA PRO A 288 -7.20 -10.81 1.83
C PRO A 288 -7.77 -11.27 3.18
N SER A 289 -6.92 -11.42 4.19
CA SER A 289 -7.35 -11.67 5.57
C SER A 289 -7.81 -10.41 6.31
N ASN A 290 -7.59 -9.23 5.71
CA ASN A 290 -7.91 -7.92 6.27
C ASN A 290 -8.11 -6.89 5.14
N ASP A 291 -9.03 -5.93 5.32
CA ASP A 291 -9.32 -4.84 4.37
C ASP A 291 -8.28 -3.69 4.44
N GLY A 292 -7.00 -4.05 4.34
CA GLY A 292 -5.88 -3.11 4.39
C GLY A 292 -5.55 -2.46 3.04
N ASN A 293 -4.55 -1.56 3.04
CA ASN A 293 -4.12 -0.81 1.86
C ASN A 293 -3.79 -1.71 0.65
N MET A 294 -3.08 -2.82 0.90
CA MET A 294 -2.71 -3.78 -0.15
C MET A 294 -3.95 -4.39 -0.80
N ALA A 295 -4.92 -4.84 0.00
CA ALA A 295 -6.15 -5.47 -0.48
C ALA A 295 -6.92 -4.53 -1.42
N LYS A 296 -7.09 -3.28 -0.98
CA LYS A 296 -7.77 -2.22 -1.75
C LYS A 296 -7.07 -1.90 -3.07
N VAL A 297 -5.75 -1.78 -3.06
CA VAL A 297 -4.99 -1.46 -4.28
C VAL A 297 -4.98 -2.64 -5.25
N VAL A 298 -4.88 -3.89 -4.77
CA VAL A 298 -4.97 -5.09 -5.62
C VAL A 298 -6.36 -5.22 -6.24
N GLU A 299 -7.42 -5.06 -5.44
CA GLU A 299 -8.80 -5.09 -5.92
C GLU A 299 -9.02 -4.06 -7.04
N GLY A 300 -8.61 -2.81 -6.80
CA GLY A 300 -8.77 -1.76 -7.80
C GLY A 300 -7.91 -1.97 -9.06
N HIS A 301 -6.69 -2.52 -8.94
CA HIS A 301 -5.85 -2.81 -10.11
C HIS A 301 -6.48 -3.90 -10.97
N ARG A 302 -6.87 -5.03 -10.36
CA ARG A 302 -7.56 -6.11 -11.07
C ARG A 302 -8.79 -5.60 -11.81
N ARG A 303 -9.60 -4.74 -11.17
CA ARG A 303 -10.77 -4.11 -11.81
C ARG A 303 -10.43 -3.17 -12.96
N SER A 304 -9.28 -2.49 -12.92
CA SER A 304 -8.84 -1.58 -13.98
C SER A 304 -8.38 -2.28 -15.25
N GLU A 305 -7.89 -3.52 -15.16
CA GLU A 305 -7.42 -4.31 -16.31
C GLU A 305 -8.58 -5.01 -17.06
N TYR A 306 -9.66 -5.38 -16.37
CA TYR A 306 -10.85 -5.95 -17.01
C TYR A 306 -11.64 -4.87 -17.75
N THR A 307 -11.44 -4.81 -19.07
CA THR A 307 -12.15 -3.92 -20.01
C THR A 307 -13.58 -4.42 -20.25
N VAL A 308 -14.45 -4.44 -19.23
CA VAL A 308 -15.90 -4.68 -19.40
C VAL A 308 -16.69 -3.80 -18.42
N SER A 309 -17.26 -2.71 -18.96
CA SER A 309 -18.52 -2.10 -18.53
C SER A 309 -18.82 -2.06 -17.02
N PHE A 310 -18.06 -1.29 -16.23
CA PHE A 310 -18.59 -0.71 -14.99
C PHE A 310 -18.29 0.79 -14.93
N LEU A 311 -19.18 1.56 -15.56
CA LEU A 311 -19.40 2.98 -15.27
C LEU A 311 -20.15 3.10 -13.94
N ALA A 312 -19.44 3.00 -12.81
CA ALA A 312 -19.77 3.67 -11.54
C ALA A 312 -18.85 3.15 -10.42
N PHE A 313 -18.13 4.07 -9.79
CA PHE A 313 -17.57 3.99 -8.43
C PHE A 313 -16.99 2.63 -8.01
N ASN A 314 -15.67 2.42 -8.20
CA ASN A 314 -14.79 1.82 -7.18
C ASN A 314 -13.32 1.73 -7.63
N CYS A 315 -12.87 2.75 -8.34
CA CYS A 315 -11.45 3.07 -8.44
C CYS A 315 -10.95 3.85 -7.19
N LEU A 316 -11.83 3.98 -6.20
CA LEU A 316 -11.83 4.90 -5.08
C LEU A 316 -11.59 4.22 -3.73
N PHE A 317 -11.22 2.94 -3.71
CA PHE A 317 -10.72 2.29 -2.50
C PHE A 317 -9.30 2.80 -2.20
N LEU A 318 -9.23 4.08 -1.88
CA LEU A 318 -8.09 4.70 -1.24
C LEU A 318 -8.42 4.69 0.25
N PRO A 319 -7.53 4.16 1.09
CA PRO A 319 -7.85 3.70 2.43
C PRO A 319 -8.44 4.79 3.32
N ASP A 320 -9.59 4.47 3.94
CA ASP A 320 -10.18 5.21 5.07
C ASP A 320 -9.44 4.96 6.40
N VAL A 321 -8.38 4.15 6.38
CA VAL A 321 -7.62 3.77 7.58
C VAL A 321 -6.45 4.74 7.74
N PRO A 322 -6.24 5.35 8.93
CA PRO A 322 -5.02 6.07 9.23
C PRO A 322 -3.83 5.15 8.95
N SER A 323 -3.02 5.50 7.95
CA SER A 323 -1.84 4.69 7.66
C SER A 323 -0.88 4.79 8.85
N SER A 324 -0.44 3.65 9.38
CA SER A 324 0.60 3.60 10.41
C SER A 324 1.99 3.95 9.86
N SER A 325 2.10 4.16 8.54
CA SER A 325 3.37 4.20 7.82
C SER A 325 3.17 4.66 6.36
N SER A 326 3.61 5.89 6.03
CA SER A 326 3.99 6.39 4.69
C SER A 326 3.82 7.93 4.62
N ILE A 327 4.64 8.69 5.34
CA ILE A 327 4.81 10.14 5.13
C ILE A 327 5.51 10.39 3.79
N ILE A 328 4.74 10.38 2.70
CA ILE A 328 5.24 10.94 1.45
C ILE A 328 5.32 12.45 1.61
N ALA A 329 6.49 13.01 1.31
CA ALA A 329 6.61 14.45 1.14
C ALA A 329 6.48 14.81 -0.35
N THR A 330 5.72 15.85 -0.66
CA THR A 330 5.59 16.34 -2.02
C THR A 330 5.78 17.84 -2.05
N TRP A 331 6.61 18.30 -2.98
CA TRP A 331 6.89 19.70 -3.19
C TRP A 331 6.06 20.22 -4.35
N LEU A 332 5.30 21.28 -4.11
CA LEU A 332 4.58 22.00 -5.15
C LEU A 332 5.17 23.40 -5.32
N ILE A 333 5.41 23.77 -6.58
CA ILE A 333 5.99 25.06 -7.01
C ILE A 333 5.14 25.76 -8.07
#